data_AF-A0A3M1YLS1-F1
#
_entry.id   AF-A0A3M1YLS1-F1
#
_cell.length_a   1.000
_cell.length_b   1.000
_cell.length_c   1.000
_cell.angle_alpha   90.00
_cell.angle_beta   90.00
_cell.angle_gamma   90.00
#
_symmetry.space_group_name_H-M   'P 1'
#
loop_
_entity.id
_entity.type
_entity.pdbx_description
1 polymer ?
#
loop_
_entity_poly.entity_id
_entity_poly.type
_entity_poly.pdbx_seq_one_letter_code
_entity_poly.pdbx_strand_id
1 'polypeptide(L)'
;MNKNLVDVHTLAEFWGVDARTVQNYADARYENPPLPREERGKYNFVKAMKWMYNRQKRKIEILENSGDEKLHALKVNTQKVILEERKLKLRRLLGELVDADAVRIAWLTEVKYFEKAIDALVPKLDHALENVTDPNQRREILRKFINEAKLSIAQDLKIDQDEETEEEILKEIEQEQKEE
;
A
#
# COMPACT_ATOMS: atom_id res chain seq x y z
N MET A 1 -24.50 -26.91 -38.52
CA MET A 1 -24.70 -25.58 -37.89
C MET A 1 -23.41 -25.19 -37.17
N ASN A 2 -22.72 -24.15 -37.64
CA ASN A 2 -21.54 -23.62 -36.95
C ASN A 2 -21.98 -22.97 -35.64
N LYS A 3 -21.83 -23.67 -34.51
CA LYS A 3 -22.32 -23.26 -33.18
C LYS A 3 -21.67 -21.99 -32.61
N ASN A 4 -20.76 -21.35 -33.36
CA ASN A 4 -19.94 -20.24 -32.89
C ASN A 4 -20.14 -18.97 -33.73
N LEU A 5 -21.26 -18.84 -34.44
CA LEU A 5 -21.58 -17.62 -35.19
C LEU A 5 -22.13 -16.56 -34.25
N VAL A 6 -21.51 -15.39 -34.25
CA VAL A 6 -21.90 -14.21 -33.47
C VAL A 6 -22.03 -13.00 -34.37
N ASP A 7 -22.87 -12.04 -33.97
CA ASP A 7 -23.04 -10.78 -34.70
C ASP A 7 -22.00 -9.72 -34.30
N VAL A 8 -22.02 -8.58 -35.00
CA VAL A 8 -21.14 -7.43 -34.72
C VAL A 8 -21.33 -6.92 -33.29
N HIS A 9 -22.57 -6.86 -32.80
CA HIS A 9 -22.90 -6.26 -31.50
C HIS A 9 -22.38 -7.11 -30.35
N THR A 10 -22.52 -8.43 -30.45
CA THR A 10 -21.99 -9.41 -29.49
C THR A 10 -20.47 -9.30 -29.38
N LEU A 11 -19.76 -9.15 -30.50
CA LEU A 11 -18.31 -8.94 -30.49
C LEU A 11 -17.93 -7.56 -29.92
N ALA A 12 -18.71 -6.53 -30.24
CA ALA A 12 -18.48 -5.17 -29.77
C ALA A 12 -18.59 -5.10 -28.23
N GLU A 13 -19.66 -5.68 -27.68
CA GLU A 13 -19.86 -5.82 -26.23
C GLU A 13 -18.72 -6.62 -25.58
N PHE A 14 -18.37 -7.79 -26.15
CA PHE A 14 -17.32 -8.64 -25.59
C PHE A 14 -15.94 -7.97 -25.56
N TRP A 15 -15.62 -7.15 -26.56
CA TRP A 15 -14.35 -6.42 -26.62
C TRP A 15 -14.41 -5.03 -25.97
N GLY A 16 -15.57 -4.59 -25.46
CA GLY A 16 -15.74 -3.27 -24.87
C GLY A 16 -15.54 -2.12 -25.87
N VAL A 17 -15.90 -2.32 -27.14
CA VAL A 17 -15.77 -1.33 -28.22
C VAL A 17 -17.11 -1.10 -28.90
N ASP A 18 -17.21 -0.06 -29.72
CA ASP A 18 -18.39 0.19 -30.52
C ASP A 18 -18.48 -0.72 -31.76
N ALA A 19 -19.69 -0.92 -32.28
CA ALA A 19 -19.94 -1.76 -33.45
C ALA A 19 -19.24 -1.25 -34.72
N ARG A 20 -19.01 0.06 -34.84
CA ARG A 20 -18.32 0.66 -35.99
C ARG A 20 -16.84 0.30 -35.97
N THR A 21 -16.22 0.26 -34.81
CA THR A 21 -14.85 -0.22 -34.61
C THR A 21 -14.69 -1.68 -35.03
N VAL A 22 -15.64 -2.55 -34.69
CA VAL A 22 -15.64 -3.96 -35.16
C VAL A 22 -15.78 -4.05 -36.68
N GLN A 23 -16.61 -3.19 -37.30
CA GLN A 23 -16.71 -3.13 -38.75
C GLN A 23 -15.40 -2.69 -39.40
N ASN A 24 -14.72 -1.70 -38.83
CA ASN A 24 -13.42 -1.22 -39.31
C ASN A 24 -12.35 -2.32 -39.21
N TYR A 25 -12.37 -3.14 -38.15
CA TYR A 25 -11.43 -4.27 -38.03
C TYR A 25 -11.53 -5.28 -39.16
N ALA A 26 -12.74 -5.43 -39.72
CA ALA A 26 -12.99 -6.36 -40.80
C ALA A 26 -12.96 -5.70 -42.20
N ASP A 27 -12.48 -4.46 -42.29
CA ASP A 27 -12.22 -3.75 -43.54
C ASP A 27 -10.70 -3.65 -43.78
N ALA A 28 -10.26 -4.17 -44.94
CA ALA A 28 -8.84 -4.22 -45.32
C ALA A 28 -8.20 -2.84 -45.49
N ARG A 29 -8.99 -1.76 -45.59
CA ARG A 29 -8.49 -0.38 -45.63
C ARG A 29 -7.93 0.09 -44.28
N TYR A 30 -8.38 -0.50 -43.17
CA TYR A 30 -8.04 -0.05 -41.82
C TYR A 30 -7.19 -1.07 -41.06
N GLU A 31 -7.25 -2.36 -41.41
CA GLU A 31 -6.49 -3.41 -40.75
C GLU A 31 -5.90 -4.41 -41.75
N ASN A 32 -4.65 -4.81 -41.52
CA ASN A 32 -3.97 -5.83 -42.31
C ASN A 32 -3.24 -6.83 -41.38
N PRO A 33 -3.63 -8.12 -41.37
CA PRO A 33 -4.80 -8.70 -42.05
C PRO A 33 -6.13 -8.28 -41.41
N PRO A 34 -7.22 -8.10 -42.17
CA PRO A 34 -8.54 -7.76 -41.64
C PRO A 34 -9.16 -8.94 -40.87
N LEU A 35 -10.10 -8.64 -39.97
CA LEU A 35 -10.87 -9.62 -39.22
C LEU A 35 -11.71 -10.50 -40.18
N PRO A 36 -11.57 -11.83 -40.12
CA PRO A 36 -12.29 -12.74 -41.01
C PRO A 36 -13.81 -12.67 -40.81
N ARG A 37 -14.55 -12.44 -41.89
CA ARG A 37 -16.02 -12.46 -41.93
C ARG A 37 -16.52 -13.78 -42.55
N GLU A 38 -17.56 -14.36 -41.97
CA GLU A 38 -18.27 -15.50 -42.59
C GLU A 38 -19.41 -14.97 -43.48
N GLU A 39 -20.18 -14.00 -42.98
CA GLU A 39 -21.21 -13.27 -43.72
C GLU A 39 -21.22 -11.79 -43.31
N ARG A 40 -22.01 -10.96 -44.01
CA ARG A 40 -22.15 -9.54 -43.66
C ARG A 40 -22.66 -9.41 -42.22
N GLY A 41 -21.80 -8.88 -41.36
CA GLY A 41 -22.11 -8.66 -39.94
C GLY A 41 -22.12 -9.93 -39.08
N LYS A 42 -21.67 -11.08 -39.59
CA LYS A 42 -21.54 -12.32 -38.83
C LYS A 42 -20.12 -12.86 -38.84
N TYR A 43 -19.68 -13.33 -37.68
CA TYR A 43 -18.31 -13.76 -37.42
C TYR A 43 -18.30 -15.10 -36.72
N ASN A 44 -17.29 -15.91 -37.01
CA ASN A 44 -16.99 -17.06 -36.19
C ASN A 44 -16.21 -16.58 -34.95
N PHE A 45 -16.80 -16.73 -33.76
CA PHE A 45 -16.26 -16.23 -32.49
C PHE A 45 -14.83 -16.72 -32.24
N VAL A 46 -14.54 -18.01 -32.49
CA VAL A 46 -13.21 -18.58 -32.26
C VAL A 46 -12.16 -17.97 -33.20
N LYS A 47 -12.51 -17.83 -34.49
CA LYS A 47 -11.62 -17.18 -35.46
C LYS A 47 -11.40 -15.69 -35.11
N ALA A 48 -12.45 -15.01 -34.67
CA ALA A 48 -12.39 -13.61 -34.26
C ALA A 48 -11.48 -13.40 -33.04
N MET A 49 -11.60 -14.26 -32.03
CA MET A 49 -10.74 -14.23 -30.84
C MET A 49 -9.27 -14.50 -31.17
N LYS A 50 -8.99 -15.50 -32.01
CA LYS A 50 -7.62 -15.80 -32.47
C LYS A 50 -7.03 -14.62 -33.25
N TRP A 51 -7.83 -13.96 -34.09
CA TRP A 51 -7.39 -12.77 -34.81
C TRP A 51 -7.08 -11.61 -33.86
N MET A 52 -7.96 -11.34 -32.88
CA MET A 52 -7.76 -10.26 -31.91
C MET A 52 -6.49 -10.47 -31.09
N TYR A 53 -6.24 -11.69 -30.62
CA TYR A 53 -4.99 -12.05 -29.93
C TYR A 53 -3.76 -11.74 -30.77
N ASN A 54 -3.73 -12.19 -32.03
CA ASN A 54 -2.61 -11.95 -32.93
C ASN A 54 -2.44 -10.46 -33.26
N ARG A 55 -3.54 -9.71 -33.39
CA ARG A 55 -3.50 -8.26 -33.60
C ARG A 55 -2.86 -7.56 -32.41
N GLN A 56 -3.26 -7.89 -31.19
CA GLN A 56 -2.66 -7.31 -29.98
C GLN A 56 -1.18 -7.68 -29.87
N LYS A 57 -0.81 -8.93 -30.17
CA LYS A 57 0.58 -9.36 -30.21
C LYS A 57 1.42 -8.54 -31.21
N ARG A 58 0.92 -8.32 -32.43
CA ARG A 58 1.59 -7.45 -33.42
C ARG A 58 1.70 -6.01 -32.94
N LYS A 59 0.65 -5.47 -32.30
CA LYS A 59 0.70 -4.12 -31.73
C LYS A 59 1.74 -4.01 -30.62
N ILE A 60 1.84 -5.01 -29.75
CA ILE A 60 2.87 -5.09 -28.72
C ILE A 60 4.26 -5.15 -29.36
N GLU A 61 4.47 -6.02 -30.35
CA GLU A 61 5.75 -6.13 -31.07
C GLU A 61 6.12 -4.84 -31.82
N ILE A 62 5.15 -4.13 -32.40
CA ILE A 62 5.37 -2.81 -33.01
C ILE A 62 5.71 -1.77 -31.94
N LEU A 63 5.03 -1.78 -30.78
CA LEU A 63 5.29 -0.88 -29.66
C LEU A 63 6.63 -1.15 -28.98
N GLU A 64 7.08 -2.40 -28.93
CA GLU A 64 8.40 -2.81 -28.47
C GLU A 64 9.50 -2.29 -29.42
N ASN A 65 9.19 -2.19 -30.72
CA ASN A 65 10.12 -1.73 -31.75
C ASN A 65 10.05 -0.21 -32.04
N SER A 66 9.11 0.56 -31.44
CA SER A 66 8.86 1.98 -31.79
C SER A 66 9.13 2.98 -30.65
N GLY A 67 10.24 2.87 -29.92
CA GLY A 67 10.64 3.80 -28.84
C GLY A 67 10.46 5.29 -29.19
N ASP A 68 10.12 6.21 -28.26
CA ASP A 68 10.95 6.41 -27.07
C ASP A 68 10.26 6.95 -25.80
N GLU A 69 9.22 7.78 -25.82
CA GLU A 69 8.83 8.48 -24.56
C GLU A 69 8.08 7.60 -23.55
N LYS A 70 7.11 6.80 -24.02
CA LYS A 70 6.28 5.98 -23.12
C LYS A 70 7.04 4.78 -22.57
N LEU A 71 7.94 4.19 -23.37
CA LEU A 71 8.78 3.07 -22.92
C LEU A 71 9.88 3.53 -21.97
N HIS A 72 10.50 4.70 -22.20
CA HIS A 72 11.44 5.28 -21.23
C HIS A 72 10.74 5.58 -19.91
N ALA A 73 9.57 6.23 -19.94
CA ALA A 73 8.77 6.48 -18.74
C ALA A 73 8.37 5.18 -18.03
N LEU A 74 7.98 4.15 -18.77
CA LEU A 74 7.63 2.85 -18.18
C LEU A 74 8.87 2.16 -17.58
N LYS A 75 10.01 2.14 -18.28
CA LYS A 75 11.28 1.57 -17.78
C LYS A 75 11.77 2.29 -16.52
N VAL A 76 11.70 3.62 -16.49
CA VAL A 76 12.04 4.42 -15.31
C VAL A 76 11.10 4.09 -14.15
N ASN A 77 9.79 3.99 -14.40
CA ASN A 77 8.83 3.63 -13.36
C ASN A 77 9.03 2.18 -12.86
N THR A 78 9.28 1.23 -13.76
CA THR A 78 9.60 -0.16 -13.39
C THR A 78 10.89 -0.23 -12.58
N GLN A 79 11.93 0.52 -12.96
CA GLN A 79 13.16 0.60 -12.19
C GLN A 79 12.93 1.20 -10.80
N LYS A 80 12.10 2.25 -10.68
CA LYS A 80 11.70 2.82 -9.39
C LYS A 80 11.00 1.77 -8.51
N VAL A 81 10.04 1.03 -9.05
CA VAL A 81 9.33 -0.02 -8.31
C VAL A 81 10.27 -1.13 -7.85
N ILE A 82 11.16 -1.60 -8.73
CA ILE A 82 12.16 -2.63 -8.37
C ILE A 82 13.10 -2.13 -7.27
N LEU A 83 13.49 -0.86 -7.31
CA LEU A 83 14.39 -0.26 -6.33
C LEU A 83 13.71 -0.10 -4.96
N GLU A 84 12.44 0.31 -4.94
CA GLU A 84 11.64 0.34 -3.70
C GLU A 84 11.38 -1.05 -3.13
N GLU A 85 11.11 -2.07 -3.95
CA GLU A 85 11.01 -3.46 -3.48
C GLU A 85 12.31 -3.97 -2.87
N ARG A 86 13.46 -3.60 -3.46
CA ARG A 86 14.78 -3.96 -2.92
C ARG A 86 15.04 -3.26 -1.60
N LYS A 87 14.72 -1.97 -1.48
CA LYS A 87 14.79 -1.24 -0.21
C LYS A 87 13.92 -1.90 0.85
N LEU A 88 12.66 -2.21 0.55
CA LEU A 88 11.76 -2.88 1.50
C LEU A 88 12.30 -4.24 1.94
N LYS A 89 12.84 -5.04 1.02
CA LYS A 89 13.50 -6.31 1.38
C LYS A 89 14.72 -6.10 2.27
N LEU A 90 15.54 -5.08 1.98
CA LEU A 90 16.70 -4.73 2.79
C LEU A 90 16.28 -4.30 4.19
N ARG A 91 15.33 -3.36 4.31
CA ARG A 91 14.75 -2.92 5.59
C ARG A 91 14.15 -4.08 6.39
N ARG A 92 13.56 -5.06 5.71
CA ARG A 92 13.07 -6.29 6.36
C ARG A 92 14.20 -7.13 6.93
N LEU A 93 15.29 -7.29 6.18
CA LEU A 93 16.47 -8.05 6.59
C LEU A 93 17.25 -7.35 7.72
N LEU A 94 17.29 -6.01 7.70
CA LEU A 94 17.88 -5.19 8.74
C LEU A 94 17.00 -5.08 10.01
N GLY A 95 15.78 -5.60 9.97
CA GLY A 95 14.85 -5.53 11.11
C GLY A 95 14.17 -4.17 11.30
N GLU A 96 14.38 -3.22 10.39
CA GLU A 96 13.79 -1.87 10.39
C GLU A 96 12.30 -1.86 10.03
N LEU A 97 11.77 -2.97 9.50
CA LEU A 97 10.33 -3.13 9.26
C LEU A 97 9.67 -3.78 10.48
N VAL A 98 8.93 -2.97 11.23
CA VAL A 98 8.15 -3.45 12.36
C VAL A 98 6.85 -4.11 11.86
N ASP A 99 6.58 -5.33 12.31
CA ASP A 99 5.34 -6.04 12.00
C ASP A 99 4.16 -5.29 12.63
N ALA A 100 3.20 -4.89 11.81
CA ALA A 100 2.03 -4.13 12.25
C ALA A 100 1.24 -4.86 13.35
N ASP A 101 1.18 -6.19 13.30
CA ASP A 101 0.51 -6.96 14.35
C ASP A 101 1.35 -6.98 15.65
N ALA A 102 2.67 -7.01 15.55
CA ALA A 102 3.56 -6.90 16.70
C ALA A 102 3.47 -5.51 17.35
N VAL A 103 3.48 -4.43 16.56
CA VAL A 103 3.27 -3.05 17.05
C VAL A 103 1.93 -2.94 17.77
N ARG A 104 0.87 -3.46 17.15
CA ARG A 104 -0.47 -3.43 17.73
C ARG A 104 -0.54 -4.21 19.04
N ILE A 105 0.11 -5.36 19.14
CA ILE A 105 0.18 -6.15 20.39
C ILE A 105 0.95 -5.39 21.47
N ALA A 106 2.07 -4.77 21.13
CA ALA A 106 2.84 -3.95 22.05
C ALA A 106 1.98 -2.79 22.58
N TRP A 107 1.32 -2.02 21.70
CA TRP A 107 0.42 -0.94 22.10
C TRP A 107 -0.73 -1.41 22.99
N LEU A 108 -1.37 -2.53 22.66
CA LEU A 108 -2.44 -3.08 23.49
C LEU A 108 -1.93 -3.53 24.87
N THR A 109 -0.68 -3.96 24.95
CA THR A 109 -0.05 -4.36 26.21
C THR A 109 0.22 -3.14 27.07
N GLU A 110 0.77 -2.07 26.49
CA GLU A 110 0.97 -0.79 27.17
C GLU A 110 -0.35 -0.20 27.67
N VAL A 111 -1.39 -0.15 26.83
CA VAL A 111 -2.72 0.33 27.25
C VAL A 111 -3.27 -0.47 28.43
N LYS A 112 -3.09 -1.79 28.47
CA LYS A 112 -3.51 -2.62 29.60
C LYS A 112 -2.71 -2.34 30.87
N TYR A 113 -1.42 -2.02 30.76
CA TYR A 113 -0.62 -1.58 31.91
C TYR A 113 -1.13 -0.25 32.46
N PHE A 114 -1.44 0.71 31.57
CA PHE A 114 -2.05 1.98 31.97
C PHE A 114 -3.41 1.79 32.65
N GLU A 115 -4.30 0.95 32.11
CA GLU A 115 -5.60 0.66 32.72
C GLU A 115 -5.43 0.10 34.13
N LYS A 116 -4.56 -0.90 34.32
CA LYS A 116 -4.28 -1.47 35.65
C LYS A 116 -3.70 -0.46 36.62
N ALA A 117 -2.83 0.42 36.15
CA ALA A 117 -2.25 1.48 36.98
C ALA A 117 -3.33 2.47 37.44
N ILE A 118 -4.26 2.84 36.55
CA ILE A 118 -5.41 3.70 36.88
C ILE A 118 -6.33 3.02 37.90
N ASP A 119 -6.67 1.75 37.69
CA ASP A 119 -7.52 0.98 38.61
C ASP A 119 -6.90 0.89 40.01
N ALA A 120 -5.57 0.78 40.10
CA ALA A 120 -4.86 0.76 41.38
C ALA A 120 -4.79 2.14 42.07
N LEU A 121 -4.98 3.24 41.35
CA LEU A 121 -5.00 4.59 41.93
C LEU A 121 -6.31 4.89 42.64
N VAL A 122 -7.44 4.33 42.19
CA VAL A 122 -8.77 4.53 42.80
C VAL A 122 -8.78 4.20 44.30
N PRO A 123 -8.40 2.98 44.75
CA PRO A 123 -8.43 2.65 46.18
C PRO A 123 -7.39 3.43 46.99
N LYS A 124 -6.24 3.81 46.39
CA LYS A 124 -5.23 4.66 47.05
C LYS A 124 -5.79 6.05 47.32
N LEU A 125 -6.53 6.60 46.36
CA LEU A 125 -7.16 7.90 46.50
C LEU A 125 -8.30 7.85 47.51
N ASP A 126 -9.13 6.81 47.49
CA ASP A 126 -10.19 6.61 48.47
C ASP A 126 -9.62 6.57 49.89
N HIS A 127 -8.52 5.82 50.10
CA HIS A 127 -7.85 5.77 51.40
C HIS A 127 -7.23 7.11 51.82
N ALA A 128 -6.57 7.83 50.89
CA ALA A 128 -5.97 9.13 51.17
C ALA A 128 -7.01 10.22 51.50
N LEU A 129 -8.25 10.04 51.05
CA LEU A 129 -9.38 10.93 51.31
C LEU A 129 -10.26 10.45 52.47
N GLU A 130 -10.04 9.23 52.95
CA GLU A 130 -10.75 8.63 54.07
C GLU A 130 -10.48 9.47 55.32
N ASN A 131 -11.50 10.19 55.79
CA ASN A 131 -11.48 11.12 56.93
C ASN A 131 -11.01 12.56 56.64
N VAL A 132 -10.78 12.95 55.38
CA VAL A 132 -10.51 14.36 55.02
C VAL A 132 -11.82 15.13 54.85
N THR A 133 -12.22 15.88 55.88
CA THR A 133 -13.44 16.69 55.91
C THR A 133 -13.24 18.14 55.42
N ASP A 134 -12.02 18.67 55.46
CA ASP A 134 -11.70 20.01 54.93
C ASP A 134 -11.65 20.03 53.39
N PRO A 135 -12.51 20.81 52.70
CA PRO A 135 -12.50 20.94 51.25
C PRO A 135 -11.19 21.45 50.65
N ASN A 136 -10.39 22.22 51.39
CA ASN A 136 -9.12 22.75 50.90
C ASN A 136 -8.01 21.69 50.93
N GLN A 137 -7.85 20.98 52.05
CA GLN A 137 -6.96 19.82 52.13
C GLN A 137 -7.32 18.74 51.10
N ARG A 138 -8.62 18.47 50.92
CA ARG A 138 -9.10 17.50 49.92
C ARG A 138 -8.66 17.89 48.50
N ARG A 139 -8.75 19.18 48.13
CA ARG A 139 -8.29 19.68 46.83
C ARG A 139 -6.77 19.61 46.67
N GLU A 140 -6.01 19.82 47.74
CA GLU A 140 -4.54 19.72 47.70
C GLU A 140 -4.08 18.28 47.47
N ILE A 141 -4.68 17.31 48.16
CA ILE A 141 -4.39 15.87 48.00
C ILE A 141 -4.69 15.43 46.56
N LEU A 142 -5.86 15.81 46.03
CA LEU A 142 -6.23 15.52 44.64
C LEU A 142 -5.24 16.11 43.64
N ARG A 143 -4.78 17.35 43.85
CA ARG A 143 -3.78 17.99 42.98
C ARG A 143 -2.44 17.29 43.00
N LYS A 144 -1.96 16.87 44.19
CA LYS A 144 -0.72 16.11 44.32
C LYS A 144 -0.79 14.78 43.57
N PHE A 145 -1.86 14.01 43.79
CA PHE A 145 -2.10 12.74 43.10
C PHE A 145 -2.14 12.90 41.57
N ILE A 146 -2.85 13.92 41.06
CA ILE A 146 -2.92 14.20 39.62
C ILE A 146 -1.53 14.56 39.06
N ASN A 147 -0.74 15.33 39.79
CA ASN A 147 0.61 15.73 39.34
C ASN A 147 1.60 14.56 39.38
N GLU A 148 1.54 13.70 40.39
CA GLU A 148 2.35 12.47 40.46
C GLU A 148 2.01 11.51 39.32
N ALA A 149 0.72 11.30 39.04
CA ALA A 149 0.29 10.49 37.90
C ALA A 149 0.79 11.05 36.56
N LYS A 150 0.73 12.38 36.36
CA LYS A 150 1.27 13.04 35.17
C LYS A 150 2.78 12.88 35.04
N LEU A 151 3.52 12.95 36.15
CA LEU A 151 4.98 12.79 36.16
C LEU A 151 5.40 11.36 35.84
N SER A 152 4.71 10.35 36.39
CA SER A 152 4.97 8.93 36.07
C SER A 152 4.76 8.67 34.58
N ILE A 153 3.62 9.10 34.02
CA ILE A 153 3.32 8.95 32.59
C ILE A 153 4.39 9.65 31.74
N ALA A 154 4.84 10.84 32.14
CA ALA A 154 5.86 11.59 31.40
C ALA A 154 7.27 10.99 31.50
N GLN A 155 7.58 10.25 32.57
CA GLN A 155 8.84 9.50 32.70
C GLN A 155 8.80 8.23 31.87
N ASP A 156 7.69 7.48 31.93
CA ASP A 156 7.53 6.24 31.18
C ASP A 156 7.52 6.50 29.65
N LEU A 157 6.95 7.62 29.20
CA LEU A 157 7.03 8.07 27.81
C LEU A 157 8.43 8.52 27.35
N LYS A 158 9.36 8.76 28.27
CA LYS A 158 10.74 9.20 27.96
C LYS A 158 11.76 8.05 27.98
N ILE A 159 11.34 6.83 28.32
CA ILE A 159 12.25 5.68 28.46
C ILE A 159 12.67 5.07 27.10
N ASP A 160 12.05 5.47 25.98
CA ASP A 160 12.44 5.04 24.63
C ASP A 160 13.15 6.14 23.81
N GLN A 161 13.86 7.08 24.44
CA GLN A 161 14.72 8.05 23.72
C GLN A 161 16.20 7.67 23.68
N ASP A 162 16.52 6.37 23.81
CA ASP A 162 17.79 5.80 23.36
C ASP A 162 17.67 5.30 21.89
N GLU A 163 16.82 5.94 21.08
CA GLU A 163 16.94 5.85 19.62
C GLU A 163 18.14 6.71 19.21
N GLU A 164 19.28 6.04 19.03
CA GLU A 164 20.41 6.54 18.25
C GLU A 164 19.83 7.25 17.01
N THR A 165 20.01 8.57 16.97
CA THR A 165 19.26 9.38 16.02
C THR A 165 19.70 9.01 14.60
N GLU A 166 18.80 9.07 13.62
CA GLU A 166 19.12 8.78 12.21
C GLU A 166 20.34 9.61 11.70
N GLU A 167 20.59 10.78 12.33
CA GLU A 167 21.79 11.61 12.12
C GLU A 167 23.11 11.03 12.67
N GLU A 168 23.08 10.25 13.75
CA GLU A 168 24.27 9.60 14.33
C GLU A 168 24.69 8.40 13.47
N ILE A 169 23.73 7.58 13.03
CA ILE A 169 23.96 6.45 12.11
C ILE A 169 24.52 6.96 10.76
N LEU A 170 23.97 8.05 10.23
CA LEU A 170 24.47 8.65 8.98
C LEU A 170 25.90 9.19 9.11
N LYS A 171 26.29 9.71 10.28
CA LYS A 171 27.65 10.20 10.53
C LYS A 171 28.67 9.06 10.62
N GLU A 172 28.31 7.93 11.22
CA GLU A 172 29.19 6.75 11.27
C GLU A 172 29.42 6.16 9.88
N ILE A 173 28.36 6.04 9.06
CA ILE A 173 28.49 5.55 7.67
C ILE A 173 29.38 6.50 6.83
N GLU A 174 29.25 7.82 7.01
CA GLU A 174 30.11 8.79 6.32
C GLU A 174 31.57 8.79 6.81
N GLN A 175 31.82 8.36 8.05
CA GLN A 175 33.18 8.21 8.58
C GLN A 175 33.84 6.94 8.03
N GLU A 176 33.14 5.81 8.00
CA GLU A 176 33.67 4.55 7.45
C GLU A 176 33.98 4.67 5.94
N GLN A 177 33.17 5.41 5.17
CA GLN A 177 33.44 5.63 3.75
C GLN A 177 34.59 6.60 3.44
N LYS A 178 35.12 7.32 4.44
CA LYS A 178 36.28 8.20 4.30
C LYS A 178 37.61 7.52 4.67
N GLU A 179 37.55 6.33 5.26
CA GLU A 179 38.73 5.58 5.71
C GLU A 179 39.14 4.44 4.76
N GLU A 180 38.41 4.21 3.65
CA GLU A 180 38.83 3.38 2.48
C GLU A 180 39.40 4.22 1.33
#